data_AF-A0A2E6AQZ5-F1
#
_entry.id   AF-A0A2E6AQZ5-F1
#
_cell.length_a   1.000
_cell.length_b   1.000
_cell.length_c   1.000
_cell.angle_alpha   90.00
_cell.angle_beta   90.00
_cell.angle_gamma   90.00
#
_symmetry.space_group_name_H-M   'P 1'
#
loop_
_entity.id
_entity.type
_entity.pdbx_description
1 polymer ?
#
loop_
_entity_poly.entity_id
_entity_poly.type
_entity_poly.pdbx_seq_one_letter_code
_entity_poly.pdbx_strand_id
1 'polypeptide(L)'
;MDAQQYYESLLAQGYTPEDSTKYTQEHYPDFGQESTPAAPEPAAPEPVAPAPMAIPAPGELPAPAPMPMPGAQPMMVGMPGQAVQPVIIQQKGQGGIWRIFNGIFGIIFSLAMLYVSNLVREMWDVIGDELSKEIDNLSSLERVLIDDFISDLESMISTFSTIYTVVMILSCVMLVVSIIQFMNKPWGGKAFLGAAALLLVVLLGAAMYEYTAINNLIDDVNELEDGEDIPPISFMETPGFIGSACTSVCFIVFALLAYLGRHRDAPMVELQV
;
A
#
# COMPACT_ATOMS: atom_id res chain seq x y z
N MET A 1 -1.04 12.22 -36.79
CA MET A 1 -2.47 12.39 -36.45
C MET A 1 -2.81 13.85 -36.70
N ASP A 2 -3.90 14.10 -37.41
CA ASP A 2 -4.39 15.47 -37.63
C ASP A 2 -5.15 15.96 -36.39
N ALA A 3 -5.18 17.27 -36.18
CA ALA A 3 -5.79 17.88 -34.99
C ALA A 3 -7.27 17.50 -34.83
N GLN A 4 -8.01 17.39 -35.94
CA GLN A 4 -9.41 16.96 -35.96
C GLN A 4 -9.59 15.48 -35.59
N GLN A 5 -8.68 14.60 -36.03
CA GLN A 5 -8.69 13.19 -35.62
C GLN A 5 -8.36 13.02 -34.14
N TYR A 6 -7.45 13.85 -33.61
CA TYR A 6 -7.12 13.85 -32.19
C TYR A 6 -8.31 14.30 -31.33
N TYR A 7 -9.00 15.36 -31.74
CA TYR A 7 -10.24 15.85 -31.11
C TYR A 7 -11.35 14.79 -31.11
N GLU A 8 -11.61 14.14 -32.26
CA GLU A 8 -12.61 13.06 -32.34
C GLU A 8 -12.23 11.84 -31.48
N SER A 9 -10.93 11.54 -31.34
CA SER A 9 -10.47 10.47 -30.46
C SER A 9 -10.75 10.77 -28.98
N LEU A 10 -10.71 12.04 -28.56
CA LEU A 10 -11.03 12.46 -27.20
C LEU A 10 -12.55 12.38 -26.96
N LEU A 11 -13.36 12.78 -27.93
CA LEU A 11 -14.81 12.60 -27.86
C LEU A 11 -15.19 11.11 -27.77
N ALA A 12 -14.54 10.25 -28.55
CA ALA A 12 -14.76 8.80 -28.50
C ALA A 12 -14.34 8.17 -27.15
N GLN A 13 -13.40 8.80 -26.44
CA GLN A 13 -12.98 8.42 -25.09
C GLN A 13 -13.90 8.97 -23.98
N GLY A 14 -14.95 9.72 -24.35
CA GLY A 14 -15.96 10.23 -23.42
C GLY A 14 -15.64 11.59 -22.79
N TYR A 15 -14.64 12.32 -23.31
CA TYR A 15 -14.40 13.71 -22.91
C TYR A 15 -15.50 14.63 -23.45
N THR A 16 -15.80 15.73 -22.74
CA THR A 16 -16.75 16.73 -23.24
C THR A 16 -16.13 17.51 -24.41
N PRO A 17 -16.95 18.18 -25.26
CA PRO A 17 -16.44 19.01 -26.35
C PRO A 17 -15.49 20.12 -25.87
N GLU A 18 -15.75 20.70 -24.70
CA GLU A 18 -14.91 21.76 -24.12
C GLU A 18 -13.53 21.23 -23.70
N ASP A 19 -13.52 20.11 -22.98
CA ASP A 19 -12.26 19.47 -22.55
C ASP A 19 -11.47 18.95 -23.76
N SER A 20 -12.16 18.35 -24.73
CA SER A 20 -11.54 17.85 -25.96
C SER A 20 -10.89 18.98 -26.76
N THR A 21 -11.52 20.16 -26.80
CA THR A 21 -10.96 21.34 -27.47
C THR A 21 -9.70 21.82 -26.76
N LYS A 22 -9.74 21.89 -25.43
CA LYS A 22 -8.60 22.32 -24.62
C LYS A 22 -7.40 21.38 -24.79
N TYR A 23 -7.61 20.06 -24.66
CA TYR A 23 -6.54 19.08 -24.85
C TYR A 23 -6.00 19.06 -26.29
N THR A 24 -6.87 19.27 -27.26
CA THR A 24 -6.44 19.39 -28.66
C THR A 24 -5.60 20.65 -28.88
N GLN A 25 -5.96 21.79 -28.29
CA GLN A 25 -5.18 23.03 -28.37
C GLN A 25 -3.83 22.95 -27.66
N GLU A 26 -3.71 22.15 -26.60
CA GLU A 26 -2.42 21.90 -25.93
C GLU A 26 -1.42 21.15 -26.84
N HIS A 27 -1.91 20.26 -27.72
CA HIS A 27 -1.06 19.47 -28.64
C HIS A 27 -0.98 20.09 -30.05
N TYR A 28 -2.01 20.82 -30.45
CA TYR A 28 -2.17 21.46 -31.75
C TYR A 28 -2.61 22.92 -31.50
N PRO A 29 -1.66 23.85 -31.24
CA PRO A 29 -1.97 25.23 -30.87
C PRO A 29 -2.72 26.01 -31.95
N ASP A 30 -2.69 25.53 -33.20
CA ASP A 30 -3.41 26.10 -34.34
C ASP A 30 -4.83 25.54 -34.50
N PHE A 31 -5.25 24.60 -33.64
CA PHE A 31 -6.58 23.99 -33.69
C PHE A 31 -7.67 25.00 -33.31
N GLY A 32 -8.52 25.34 -34.27
CA GLY A 32 -9.57 26.37 -34.13
C GLY A 32 -9.15 27.76 -34.61
N GLN A 33 -7.91 27.95 -35.08
CA GLN A 33 -7.55 29.10 -35.90
C GLN A 33 -7.95 28.81 -37.35
N GLU A 34 -9.24 28.95 -37.66
CA GLU A 34 -9.65 28.93 -39.06
C GLU A 34 -9.09 30.15 -39.78
N SER A 35 -8.17 29.86 -40.68
CA SER A 35 -7.95 30.65 -41.89
C SER A 35 -9.30 30.78 -42.60
N THR A 36 -9.82 32.00 -42.69
CA THR A 36 -11.01 32.34 -43.49
C THR A 36 -10.70 32.17 -45.00
N PRO A 37 -11.69 32.14 -45.90
CA PRO A 37 -12.52 31.00 -46.30
C PRO A 37 -12.35 30.65 -47.80
N ALA A 38 -12.86 29.49 -48.23
CA ALA A 38 -13.33 29.30 -49.60
C ALA A 38 -14.76 28.73 -49.57
N ALA A 39 -15.73 29.54 -50.00
CA ALA A 39 -17.12 29.16 -50.31
C ALA A 39 -17.28 28.96 -51.83
N PRO A 40 -18.45 28.55 -52.39
CA PRO A 40 -19.60 27.74 -51.92
C PRO A 40 -19.83 26.50 -52.83
N GLU A 41 -20.78 25.58 -52.61
CA GLU A 41 -22.15 25.48 -53.21
C GLU A 41 -22.73 24.02 -53.03
N PRO A 42 -24.01 23.64 -53.33
CA PRO A 42 -25.28 23.91 -52.60
C PRO A 42 -26.23 22.69 -52.27
N ALA A 43 -27.25 22.97 -51.42
CA ALA A 43 -28.62 22.40 -51.26
C ALA A 43 -28.84 20.97 -50.68
N ALA A 44 -29.87 20.57 -49.89
CA ALA A 44 -31.02 21.08 -49.09
C ALA A 44 -31.77 19.79 -48.56
N PRO A 45 -32.88 19.77 -47.76
CA PRO A 45 -33.52 20.72 -46.82
C PRO A 45 -33.81 20.14 -45.38
N GLU A 46 -34.46 20.97 -44.54
CA GLU A 46 -34.78 20.90 -43.09
C GLU A 46 -35.88 19.87 -42.64
N PRO A 47 -36.25 19.75 -41.34
CA PRO A 47 -37.19 20.70 -40.69
C PRO A 47 -36.93 21.10 -39.19
N VAL A 48 -36.95 22.43 -38.96
CA VAL A 48 -37.61 23.28 -37.93
C VAL A 48 -37.92 22.81 -36.47
N ALA A 49 -37.21 23.44 -35.50
CA ALA A 49 -37.59 24.21 -34.27
C ALA A 49 -38.58 23.64 -33.18
N PRO A 50 -38.56 24.10 -31.90
CA PRO A 50 -38.55 25.51 -31.45
C PRO A 50 -37.54 25.92 -30.35
N ALA A 51 -37.18 27.21 -30.36
CA ALA A 51 -36.46 27.99 -29.34
C ALA A 51 -37.45 28.57 -28.28
N PRO A 52 -37.12 29.54 -27.38
CA PRO A 52 -35.84 30.17 -27.00
C PRO A 52 -35.66 30.38 -25.46
N MET A 53 -34.49 30.88 -25.01
CA MET A 53 -34.41 32.08 -24.15
C MET A 53 -32.97 32.61 -23.94
N ALA A 54 -32.75 33.79 -24.52
CA ALA A 54 -31.88 34.94 -24.21
C ALA A 54 -30.70 34.86 -23.20
N ILE A 55 -29.46 35.05 -23.71
CA ILE A 55 -28.58 36.27 -23.66
C ILE A 55 -28.85 37.26 -22.48
N PRO A 56 -27.84 37.76 -21.71
CA PRO A 56 -26.66 38.44 -22.26
C PRO A 56 -25.26 38.16 -21.69
N ALA A 57 -24.30 38.43 -22.57
CA ALA A 57 -22.87 38.61 -22.36
C ALA A 57 -22.55 40.07 -21.89
N PRO A 58 -21.34 40.62 -22.07
CA PRO A 58 -20.11 40.39 -21.27
C PRO A 58 -19.48 41.73 -20.80
N GLY A 59 -18.48 41.65 -19.91
CA GLY A 59 -17.59 42.78 -19.56
C GLY A 59 -17.18 42.76 -18.09
N GLU A 60 -15.98 43.11 -17.63
CA GLU A 60 -14.77 43.71 -18.20
C GLU A 60 -13.59 43.26 -17.29
N LEU A 61 -12.39 43.10 -17.87
CA LEU A 61 -11.12 42.98 -17.13
C LEU A 61 -10.60 44.39 -16.74
N PRO A 62 -9.63 44.51 -15.80
CA PRO A 62 -9.75 45.38 -14.63
C PRO A 62 -8.94 46.69 -14.72
N ALA A 63 -9.33 47.68 -13.93
CA ALA A 63 -8.61 48.93 -13.73
C ALA A 63 -8.15 49.09 -12.25
N PRO A 64 -7.12 49.91 -11.98
CA PRO A 64 -6.06 49.61 -11.01
C PRO A 64 -6.36 50.01 -9.57
N ALA A 65 -5.63 49.35 -8.65
CA ALA A 65 -5.67 49.55 -7.20
C ALA A 65 -5.37 51.00 -6.78
N PRO A 66 -6.12 51.55 -5.81
CA PRO A 66 -5.68 52.72 -5.05
C PRO A 66 -4.93 52.28 -3.78
N MET A 67 -3.71 52.78 -3.59
CA MET A 67 -3.05 52.82 -2.28
C MET A 67 -3.72 53.88 -1.39
N PRO A 68 -3.87 53.63 -0.09
CA PRO A 68 -3.84 54.71 0.89
C PRO A 68 -2.72 54.51 1.94
N MET A 69 -2.07 55.64 2.19
CA MET A 69 -1.06 55.91 3.22
C MET A 69 -1.56 55.67 4.66
N PRO A 70 -0.64 55.50 5.64
CA PRO A 70 -0.96 55.16 7.01
C PRO A 70 -1.36 56.38 7.84
N GLY A 71 -2.48 56.27 8.58
CA GLY A 71 -2.77 57.16 9.69
C GLY A 71 -4.25 57.51 9.86
N ALA A 72 -4.65 57.54 11.13
CA ALA A 72 -5.94 57.97 11.69
C ALA A 72 -7.04 56.90 11.76
N GLN A 73 -7.13 56.29 12.95
CA GLN A 73 -8.32 55.64 13.48
C GLN A 73 -9.52 56.60 13.45
N PRO A 74 -10.73 56.07 13.21
CA PRO A 74 -11.90 56.54 13.93
C PRO A 74 -12.58 55.38 14.67
N MET A 75 -12.81 55.58 15.97
CA MET A 75 -13.73 54.78 16.76
C MET A 75 -15.17 54.98 16.28
N MET A 76 -15.87 53.91 15.89
CA MET A 76 -17.33 53.74 15.95
C MET A 76 -17.62 52.24 15.99
N VAL A 77 -17.87 51.65 17.16
CA VAL A 77 -19.20 51.43 17.79
C VAL A 77 -20.24 50.86 16.84
N GLY A 78 -20.47 49.54 16.96
CA GLY A 78 -21.78 48.92 16.75
C GLY A 78 -21.95 47.99 15.54
N MET A 79 -21.55 46.71 15.68
CA MET A 79 -22.28 45.60 15.03
C MET A 79 -21.86 44.25 15.65
N PRO A 80 -22.75 43.49 16.31
CA PRO A 80 -22.44 42.15 16.79
C PRO A 80 -22.60 41.13 15.66
N GLY A 81 -21.48 40.54 15.25
CA GLY A 81 -21.42 39.14 14.83
C GLY A 81 -21.96 38.79 13.44
N GLN A 82 -21.36 39.31 12.37
CA GLN A 82 -21.30 38.53 11.13
C GLN A 82 -20.23 37.45 11.32
N ALA A 83 -20.68 36.22 11.51
CA ALA A 83 -19.84 35.04 11.53
C ALA A 83 -19.09 34.96 10.18
N VAL A 84 -17.79 35.22 10.24
CA VAL A 84 -16.85 34.92 9.15
C VAL A 84 -16.92 33.41 8.94
N GLN A 85 -17.61 32.96 7.88
CA GLN A 85 -17.54 31.56 7.50
C GLN A 85 -16.12 31.30 7.01
N PRO A 86 -15.35 30.40 7.64
CA PRO A 86 -14.08 30.00 7.10
C PRO A 86 -14.34 29.33 5.75
N VAL A 87 -13.77 29.88 4.67
CA VAL A 87 -13.73 29.19 3.39
C VAL A 87 -12.81 27.99 3.57
N ILE A 88 -13.41 26.82 3.85
CA ILE A 88 -12.72 25.55 3.89
C ILE A 88 -12.37 25.20 2.45
N ILE A 89 -11.12 25.45 2.04
CA ILE A 89 -10.58 24.82 0.85
C ILE A 89 -10.44 23.33 1.18
N GLN A 90 -11.50 22.55 0.94
CA GLN A 90 -11.42 21.10 0.97
C GLN A 90 -10.54 20.66 -0.19
N GLN A 91 -9.26 20.46 0.10
CA GLN A 91 -8.37 19.78 -0.81
C GLN A 91 -8.90 18.34 -0.99
N LYS A 92 -9.39 18.02 -2.20
CA LYS A 92 -9.91 16.69 -2.56
C LYS A 92 -8.90 15.62 -2.12
N GLY A 93 -9.31 14.80 -1.15
CA GLY A 93 -8.43 13.97 -0.33
C GLY A 93 -7.60 12.97 -1.11
N GLN A 94 -6.36 13.33 -1.41
CA GLN A 94 -5.36 12.50 -2.09
C GLN A 94 -4.98 11.23 -1.28
N GLY A 95 -5.31 11.17 0.02
CA GLY A 95 -5.00 10.05 0.92
C GLY A 95 -5.82 8.76 0.68
N GLY A 96 -6.96 8.82 -0.02
CA GLY A 96 -7.80 7.65 -0.28
C GLY A 96 -7.13 6.61 -1.18
N ILE A 97 -6.42 7.07 -2.23
CA ILE A 97 -5.73 6.19 -3.19
C ILE A 97 -4.58 5.44 -2.51
N TRP A 98 -3.79 6.13 -1.69
CA TRP A 98 -2.66 5.52 -0.96
C TRP A 98 -3.10 4.44 0.03
N ARG A 99 -4.27 4.60 0.67
CA ARG A 99 -4.85 3.57 1.54
C ARG A 99 -5.25 2.32 0.76
N ILE A 100 -5.82 2.48 -0.43
CA ILE A 100 -6.24 1.36 -1.28
C ILE A 100 -5.02 0.54 -1.71
N PHE A 101 -3.95 1.21 -2.17
CA PHE A 101 -2.70 0.53 -2.53
C PHE A 101 -2.09 -0.23 -1.35
N ASN A 102 -2.08 0.37 -0.15
CA ASN A 102 -1.59 -0.29 1.07
C ASN A 102 -2.43 -1.54 1.42
N GLY A 103 -3.75 -1.47 1.27
CA GLY A 103 -4.66 -2.59 1.47
C GLY A 103 -4.39 -3.76 0.51
N ILE A 104 -4.27 -3.48 -0.80
CA ILE A 104 -4.00 -4.51 -1.82
C ILE A 104 -2.67 -5.21 -1.56
N PHE A 105 -1.61 -4.46 -1.34
CA PHE A 105 -0.29 -5.03 -1.10
C PHE A 105 -0.29 -5.86 0.19
N GLY A 106 -0.97 -5.40 1.24
CA GLY A 106 -1.13 -6.16 2.48
C GLY A 106 -1.84 -7.50 2.30
N ILE A 107 -2.87 -7.57 1.44
CA ILE A 107 -3.54 -8.84 1.10
C ILE A 107 -2.55 -9.77 0.41
N ILE A 108 -1.86 -9.31 -0.63
CA ILE A 108 -0.89 -10.13 -1.38
C ILE A 108 0.20 -10.67 -0.45
N PHE A 109 0.77 -9.80 0.39
CA PHE A 109 1.78 -10.18 1.36
C PHE A 109 1.26 -11.21 2.37
N SER A 110 0.06 -11.03 2.92
CA SER A 110 -0.53 -11.98 3.87
C SER A 110 -0.76 -13.36 3.25
N LEU A 111 -1.21 -13.42 1.99
CA LEU A 111 -1.39 -14.69 1.27
C LEU A 111 -0.05 -15.37 0.98
N ALA A 112 0.97 -14.59 0.59
CA ALA A 112 2.33 -15.12 0.39
C ALA A 112 2.91 -15.68 1.69
N MET A 113 2.75 -14.98 2.82
CA MET A 113 3.21 -15.45 4.13
C MET A 113 2.46 -16.70 4.59
N LEU A 114 1.14 -16.79 4.35
CA LEU A 114 0.37 -18.00 4.64
C LEU A 114 0.86 -19.19 3.81
N TYR A 115 1.14 -18.98 2.52
CA TYR A 115 1.69 -20.01 1.65
C TYR A 115 3.06 -20.50 2.14
N VAL A 116 4.00 -19.58 2.41
CA VAL A 116 5.34 -19.94 2.89
C VAL A 116 5.28 -20.62 4.25
N SER A 117 4.43 -20.14 5.16
CA SER A 117 4.29 -20.74 6.50
C SER A 117 3.74 -22.16 6.42
N ASN A 118 2.78 -22.43 5.52
CA ASN A 118 2.31 -23.79 5.27
C ASN A 118 3.42 -24.67 4.69
N LEU A 119 4.18 -24.16 3.71
CA LEU A 119 5.28 -24.90 3.10
C LEU A 119 6.33 -25.30 4.15
N VAL A 120 6.75 -24.36 5.00
CA VAL A 120 7.74 -24.66 6.06
C VAL A 120 7.16 -25.65 7.06
N ARG A 121 5.90 -25.52 7.45
CA ARG A 121 5.26 -26.45 8.38
C ARG A 121 5.13 -27.85 7.79
N GLU A 122 4.70 -27.99 6.53
CA GLU A 122 4.64 -29.27 5.83
C GLU A 122 6.02 -29.94 5.73
N MET A 123 7.08 -29.17 5.47
CA MET A 123 8.44 -29.72 5.48
C MET A 123 8.81 -30.29 6.84
N TRP A 124 8.52 -29.56 7.93
CA TRP A 124 8.82 -30.02 9.29
C TRP A 124 7.96 -31.19 9.73
N ASP A 125 6.67 -31.21 9.39
CA ASP A 125 5.77 -32.31 9.70
C ASP A 125 6.22 -33.59 8.99
N VAL A 126 6.64 -33.51 7.71
CA VAL A 126 7.20 -34.65 6.96
C VAL A 126 8.50 -35.15 7.59
N ILE A 127 9.41 -34.25 7.98
CA ILE A 127 10.65 -34.62 8.67
C ILE A 127 10.34 -35.31 10.00
N GLY A 128 9.42 -34.76 10.80
CA GLY A 128 9.00 -35.34 12.07
C GLY A 128 8.37 -36.72 11.92
N ASP A 129 7.51 -36.92 10.92
CA ASP A 129 6.88 -38.21 10.64
C ASP A 129 7.89 -39.26 10.18
N GLU A 130 8.86 -38.89 9.34
CA GLU A 130 9.89 -39.80 8.86
C GLU A 130 10.82 -40.22 10.01
N LEU A 131 11.22 -39.24 10.82
CA LEU A 131 12.09 -39.47 11.96
C LEU A 131 11.41 -40.29 13.06
N SER A 132 10.13 -40.06 13.32
CA SER A 132 9.34 -40.89 14.26
C SER A 132 9.33 -42.36 13.84
N LYS A 133 9.20 -42.65 12.53
CA LYS A 133 9.24 -44.03 12.01
C LYS A 133 10.63 -44.65 12.14
N GLU A 134 11.69 -43.86 11.93
CA GLU A 134 13.06 -44.34 12.03
C GLU A 134 13.43 -44.66 13.48
N ILE A 135 13.08 -43.77 14.41
CA ILE A 135 13.13 -44.02 15.86
C ILE A 135 12.35 -45.28 16.20
N ASP A 136 11.18 -45.47 15.61
CA ASP A 136 10.37 -46.64 15.91
C ASP A 136 11.02 -47.98 15.52
N ASN A 137 11.85 -47.95 14.48
CA ASN A 137 12.59 -49.11 13.98
C ASN A 137 13.95 -49.34 14.66
N LEU A 138 14.45 -48.40 15.47
CA LEU A 138 15.73 -48.53 16.17
C LEU A 138 15.67 -49.57 17.30
N SER A 139 16.78 -50.25 17.53
CA SER A 139 16.90 -51.21 18.63
C SER A 139 16.87 -50.51 20.00
N SER A 140 16.48 -51.23 21.06
CA SER A 140 16.39 -50.64 22.40
C SER A 140 17.72 -50.10 22.93
N LEU A 141 18.85 -50.60 22.43
CA LEU A 141 20.19 -50.18 22.84
C LEU A 141 20.63 -48.92 22.10
N GLU A 142 20.32 -48.81 20.80
CA GLU A 142 20.54 -47.59 20.03
C GLU A 142 19.68 -46.45 20.57
N ARG A 143 18.40 -46.70 20.87
CA ARG A 143 17.51 -45.68 21.46
C ARG A 143 18.07 -45.06 22.74
N VAL A 144 18.68 -45.86 23.63
CA VAL A 144 19.28 -45.34 24.87
C VAL A 144 20.54 -44.50 24.59
N LEU A 145 21.27 -44.80 23.52
CA LEU A 145 22.47 -44.05 23.12
C LEU A 145 22.14 -42.69 22.52
N ILE A 146 20.98 -42.54 21.86
CA ILE A 146 20.56 -41.30 21.19
C ILE A 146 19.31 -40.65 21.82
N ASP A 147 18.93 -41.04 23.03
CA ASP A 147 17.69 -40.58 23.69
C ASP A 147 17.68 -39.05 23.87
N ASP A 148 18.80 -38.49 24.34
CA ASP A 148 18.96 -37.04 24.53
C ASP A 148 18.85 -36.29 23.19
N PHE A 149 19.49 -36.80 22.13
CA PHE A 149 19.41 -36.24 20.78
C PHE A 149 17.98 -36.27 20.22
N ILE A 150 17.27 -37.38 20.38
CA ILE A 150 15.87 -37.52 19.95
C ILE A 150 14.99 -36.52 20.69
N SER A 151 15.15 -36.42 22.01
CA SER A 151 14.37 -35.49 22.84
C SER A 151 14.55 -34.04 22.41
N ASP A 152 15.80 -33.62 22.15
CA ASP A 152 16.11 -32.25 21.71
C ASP A 152 15.56 -31.96 20.32
N LEU A 153 15.62 -32.93 19.41
CA LEU A 153 15.07 -32.81 18.07
C LEU A 153 13.53 -32.78 18.05
N GLU A 154 12.85 -33.61 18.84
CA GLU A 154 11.39 -33.56 19.00
C GLU A 154 10.93 -32.21 19.57
N SER A 155 11.65 -31.71 20.59
CA SER A 155 11.43 -30.38 21.17
C SER A 155 11.62 -29.27 20.14
N MET A 156 12.66 -29.36 19.32
CA MET A 156 12.94 -28.42 18.23
C MET A 156 11.81 -28.42 17.18
N ILE A 157 11.41 -29.59 16.68
CA ILE A 157 10.33 -29.74 15.68
C ILE A 157 9.01 -29.15 16.21
N SER A 158 8.64 -29.51 17.43
CA SER A 158 7.42 -29.01 18.08
C SER A 158 7.45 -27.47 18.21
N THR A 159 8.62 -26.93 18.58
CA THR A 159 8.79 -25.47 18.72
C THR A 159 8.72 -24.76 17.37
N PHE A 160 9.35 -25.29 16.32
CA PHE A 160 9.24 -24.75 14.96
C PHE A 160 7.80 -24.76 14.45
N SER A 161 7.09 -25.88 14.58
CA SER A 161 5.68 -25.98 14.18
C SER A 161 4.80 -24.96 14.92
N THR A 162 5.06 -24.73 16.21
CA THR A 162 4.36 -23.74 17.02
C THR A 162 4.65 -22.31 16.54
N ILE A 163 5.92 -21.96 16.32
CA ILE A 163 6.33 -20.62 15.84
C ILE A 163 5.64 -20.30 14.51
N TYR A 164 5.69 -21.22 13.53
CA TYR A 164 5.09 -20.99 12.22
C TYR A 164 3.55 -20.98 12.26
N THR A 165 2.94 -21.68 13.22
CA THR A 165 1.51 -21.55 13.49
C THR A 165 1.15 -20.14 13.99
N VAL A 166 1.97 -19.54 14.85
CA VAL A 166 1.80 -18.14 15.28
C VAL A 166 1.97 -17.17 14.10
N VAL A 167 2.98 -17.40 13.25
CA VAL A 167 3.20 -16.61 12.01
C VAL A 167 1.98 -16.67 11.10
N MET A 168 1.35 -17.85 10.94
CA MET A 168 0.11 -18.00 10.17
C MET A 168 -1.04 -17.20 10.78
N ILE A 169 -1.25 -17.29 12.09
CA ILE A 169 -2.32 -16.55 12.78
C ILE A 169 -2.12 -15.04 12.59
N LEU A 170 -0.89 -14.56 12.73
CA LEU A 170 -0.55 -13.15 12.50
C LEU A 170 -0.76 -12.73 11.05
N SER A 171 -0.48 -13.61 10.10
CA SER A 171 -0.75 -13.38 8.68
C SER A 171 -2.25 -13.28 8.40
N CYS A 172 -3.08 -14.10 9.06
CA CYS A 172 -4.54 -13.97 9.01
C CYS A 172 -5.03 -12.65 9.62
N VAL A 173 -4.46 -12.23 10.76
CA VAL A 173 -4.78 -10.92 11.36
C VAL A 173 -4.43 -9.79 10.39
N MET A 174 -3.25 -9.85 9.77
CA MET A 174 -2.83 -8.89 8.75
C MET A 174 -3.80 -8.84 7.56
N LEU A 175 -4.26 -9.99 7.07
CA LEU A 175 -5.25 -10.09 6.01
C LEU A 175 -6.56 -9.38 6.39
N VAL A 176 -7.09 -9.64 7.59
CA VAL A 176 -8.31 -8.99 8.09
C VAL A 176 -8.12 -7.48 8.20
N VAL A 177 -6.98 -7.02 8.74
CA VAL A 177 -6.68 -5.60 8.86
C VAL A 177 -6.55 -4.94 7.49
N SER A 178 -5.95 -5.62 6.51
CA SER A 178 -5.90 -5.14 5.12
C SER A 178 -7.29 -4.96 4.51
N ILE A 179 -8.25 -5.85 4.78
CA ILE A 179 -9.65 -5.68 4.36
C ILE A 179 -10.28 -4.46 5.06
N ILE A 180 -10.05 -4.27 6.36
CA ILE A 180 -10.59 -3.14 7.13
C ILE A 180 -10.06 -1.79 6.60
N GLN A 181 -8.86 -1.75 6.01
CA GLN A 181 -8.32 -0.52 5.40
C GLN A 181 -9.22 0.00 4.25
N PHE A 182 -9.93 -0.88 3.54
CA PHE A 182 -10.92 -0.50 2.52
C PHE A 182 -12.21 0.09 3.12
N MET A 183 -12.56 -0.25 4.36
CA MET A 183 -13.74 0.29 5.05
C MET A 183 -13.57 1.75 5.51
N ASN A 184 -12.57 2.45 4.99
CA ASN A 184 -12.17 3.83 5.30
C ASN A 184 -11.99 4.15 6.81
N LYS A 185 -11.86 3.14 7.68
CA LYS A 185 -11.67 3.35 9.13
C LYS A 185 -10.29 3.95 9.45
N PRO A 186 -10.19 4.99 10.30
CA PRO A 186 -8.95 5.75 10.51
C PRO A 186 -7.85 5.00 11.30
N TRP A 187 -8.21 3.89 11.95
CA TRP A 187 -7.28 3.07 12.74
C TRP A 187 -6.67 1.91 11.95
N GLY A 188 -7.18 1.62 10.74
CA GLY A 188 -6.73 0.48 9.93
C GLY A 188 -5.23 0.52 9.61
N GLY A 189 -4.71 1.68 9.21
CA GLY A 189 -3.28 1.82 8.90
C GLY A 189 -2.37 1.65 10.12
N LYS A 190 -2.80 2.09 11.31
CA LYS A 190 -2.04 1.94 12.55
C LYS A 190 -2.04 0.49 13.03
N ALA A 191 -3.19 -0.17 12.97
CA ALA A 191 -3.32 -1.59 13.31
C ALA A 191 -2.46 -2.46 12.39
N PHE A 192 -2.44 -2.13 11.09
CA PHE A 192 -1.65 -2.86 10.11
C PHE A 192 -0.15 -2.73 10.37
N LEU A 193 0.32 -1.50 10.62
CA LEU A 193 1.73 -1.26 10.96
C LEU A 193 2.14 -2.00 12.24
N GLY A 194 1.26 -2.01 13.26
CA GLY A 194 1.51 -2.74 14.50
C GLY A 194 1.59 -4.26 14.29
N ALA A 195 0.67 -4.83 13.53
CA ALA A 195 0.68 -6.25 13.22
C ALA A 195 1.89 -6.66 12.35
N ALA A 196 2.28 -5.82 11.39
CA ALA A 196 3.47 -6.03 10.56
C ALA A 196 4.76 -5.98 11.39
N ALA A 197 4.87 -5.02 12.32
CA ALA A 197 6.00 -4.92 13.24
C ALA A 197 6.10 -6.15 14.15
N LEU A 198 4.97 -6.61 14.68
CA LEU A 198 4.93 -7.79 15.54
C LEU A 198 5.30 -9.06 14.76
N LEU A 199 4.81 -9.22 13.53
CA LEU A 199 5.19 -10.31 12.63
C LEU A 199 6.71 -10.32 12.36
N LEU A 200 7.30 -9.14 12.12
CA LEU A 200 8.73 -9.00 11.91
C LEU A 200 9.54 -9.46 13.13
N VAL A 201 9.11 -9.07 14.33
CA VAL A 201 9.77 -9.50 15.59
C VAL A 201 9.67 -11.01 15.77
N VAL A 202 8.50 -11.60 15.50
CA VAL A 202 8.31 -13.05 15.61
C VAL A 202 9.20 -13.79 14.61
N LEU A 203 9.30 -13.34 13.37
CA LEU A 203 10.15 -13.97 12.35
C LEU A 203 11.64 -13.82 12.64
N LEU A 204 12.07 -12.69 13.22
CA LEU A 204 13.46 -12.51 13.63
C LEU A 204 13.78 -13.39 14.85
N GLY A 205 12.84 -13.54 15.77
CA GLY A 205 12.94 -14.51 16.86
C GLY A 205 13.02 -15.95 16.35
N ALA A 206 12.21 -16.29 15.35
CA ALA A 206 12.27 -17.60 14.66
C ALA A 206 13.64 -17.84 14.04
N ALA A 207 14.19 -16.85 13.31
CA ALA A 207 15.51 -16.94 12.70
C ALA A 207 16.62 -17.23 13.73
N MET A 208 16.59 -16.51 14.86
CA MET A 208 17.57 -16.67 15.94
C MET A 208 17.45 -18.06 16.56
N TYR A 209 16.22 -18.50 16.83
CA TYR A 209 15.96 -19.81 17.40
C TYR A 209 16.38 -20.94 16.45
N GLU A 210 16.00 -20.86 15.16
CA GLU A 210 16.39 -21.82 14.11
C GLU A 210 17.90 -21.93 13.98
N TYR A 211 18.60 -20.80 13.92
CA TYR A 211 20.06 -20.79 13.83
C TYR A 211 20.73 -21.48 15.01
N THR A 212 20.25 -21.23 16.24
CA THR A 212 20.82 -21.86 17.43
C THR A 212 20.46 -23.34 17.51
N ALA A 213 19.18 -23.69 17.30
CA ALA A 213 18.72 -25.06 17.46
C ALA A 213 19.33 -26.00 16.40
N ILE A 214 19.41 -25.56 15.15
CA ILE A 214 20.00 -26.39 14.07
C ILE A 214 21.52 -26.55 14.26
N ASN A 215 22.23 -25.50 14.69
CA ASN A 215 23.68 -25.64 14.91
C ASN A 215 24.01 -26.52 16.12
N ASN A 216 23.24 -26.43 17.21
CA ASN A 216 23.40 -27.35 18.33
C ASN A 216 23.15 -28.80 17.88
N LEU A 217 22.12 -29.02 17.06
CA LEU A 217 21.82 -30.34 16.52
C LEU A 217 22.95 -30.85 15.60
N ILE A 218 23.54 -29.98 14.79
CA ILE A 218 24.69 -30.32 13.93
C ILE A 218 25.90 -30.72 14.78
N ASP A 219 26.17 -29.97 15.87
CA ASP A 219 27.23 -30.30 16.81
C ASP A 219 26.99 -31.68 17.45
N ASP A 220 25.77 -31.98 17.88
CA ASP A 220 25.41 -33.29 18.45
C ASP A 220 25.58 -34.44 17.44
N VAL A 221 25.22 -34.22 16.16
CA VAL A 221 25.41 -35.21 15.09
C VAL A 221 26.90 -35.45 14.84
N ASN A 222 27.71 -34.38 14.78
CA ASN A 222 29.15 -34.49 14.58
C ASN A 222 29.85 -35.18 15.76
N GLU A 223 29.32 -35.08 16.98
CA GLU A 223 29.83 -35.83 18.13
C GLU A 223 29.45 -37.32 18.09
N LEU A 224 28.30 -37.66 17.49
CA LEU A 224 27.78 -39.03 17.42
C LEU A 224 28.34 -39.82 16.22
N GLU A 225 28.69 -39.16 15.12
CA GLU A 225 29.19 -39.78 13.91
C GLU A 225 30.70 -39.54 13.76
N ASP A 226 31.52 -40.61 13.77
CA ASP A 226 32.99 -40.58 13.52
C ASP A 226 33.37 -40.18 12.06
N GLY A 227 32.47 -39.48 11.35
CA GLY A 227 32.52 -39.14 9.93
C GLY A 227 33.16 -37.79 9.62
N GLU A 228 32.82 -37.21 8.47
CA GLU A 228 33.23 -35.85 8.10
C GLU A 228 32.26 -34.84 8.71
N ASP A 229 32.79 -33.90 9.51
CA ASP A 229 31.99 -32.90 10.21
C ASP A 229 31.08 -32.12 9.25
N ILE A 230 29.79 -32.09 9.57
CA ILE A 230 28.80 -31.28 8.87
C ILE A 230 29.06 -29.81 9.22
N PRO A 231 29.21 -28.92 8.23
CA PRO A 231 29.46 -27.51 8.51
C PRO A 231 28.22 -26.86 9.12
N PRO A 232 28.40 -25.88 10.04
CA PRO A 232 27.30 -25.16 10.65
C PRO A 232 26.55 -24.33 9.61
N ILE A 233 25.24 -24.20 9.78
CA ILE A 233 24.40 -23.40 8.89
C ILE A 233 24.59 -21.91 9.17
N SER A 234 24.49 -21.10 8.12
CA SER A 234 24.52 -19.64 8.28
C SER A 234 23.16 -19.12 8.73
N PHE A 235 23.15 -18.08 9.58
CA PHE A 235 21.92 -17.40 10.00
C PHE A 235 21.04 -16.96 8.81
N MET A 236 21.66 -16.56 7.69
CA MET A 236 20.95 -16.11 6.49
C MET A 236 20.21 -17.23 5.74
N GLU A 237 20.58 -18.48 5.97
CA GLU A 237 19.97 -19.65 5.33
C GLU A 237 18.74 -20.14 6.11
N THR A 238 18.52 -19.61 7.31
CA THR A 238 17.35 -19.95 8.11
C THR A 238 16.06 -19.41 7.48
N PRO A 239 14.99 -20.22 7.37
CA PRO A 239 13.72 -19.76 6.81
C PRO A 239 13.11 -18.60 7.61
N GLY A 240 13.32 -18.53 8.92
CA GLY A 240 12.96 -17.39 9.76
C GLY A 240 13.65 -16.10 9.31
N PHE A 241 14.95 -16.14 8.96
CA PHE A 241 15.66 -14.96 8.47
C PHE A 241 15.10 -14.49 7.13
N ILE A 242 14.91 -15.42 6.19
CA ILE A 242 14.34 -15.12 4.87
C ILE A 242 12.96 -14.46 5.02
N GLY A 243 12.11 -15.01 5.90
CA GLY A 243 10.82 -14.43 6.24
C GLY A 243 10.93 -13.03 6.85
N SER A 244 11.87 -12.83 7.78
CA SER A 244 12.10 -11.53 8.42
C SER A 244 12.61 -10.48 7.43
N ALA A 245 13.50 -10.86 6.51
CA ALA A 245 14.05 -9.98 5.48
C ALA A 245 12.94 -9.51 4.54
N CYS A 246 12.10 -10.43 4.05
CA CYS A 246 10.93 -10.11 3.24
C CYS A 246 9.96 -9.18 3.99
N THR A 247 9.62 -9.54 5.23
CA THR A 247 8.71 -8.75 6.07
C THR A 247 9.26 -7.36 6.36
N SER A 248 10.57 -7.20 6.52
CA SER A 248 11.23 -5.91 6.77
C SER A 248 11.13 -4.96 5.57
N VAL A 249 11.34 -5.47 4.35
CA VAL A 249 11.20 -4.70 3.12
C VAL A 249 9.75 -4.25 2.96
N CYS A 250 8.81 -5.18 3.16
CA CYS A 250 7.38 -4.87 3.11
C CYS A 250 7.00 -3.83 4.18
N PHE A 251 7.49 -3.98 5.41
CA PHE A 251 7.26 -3.04 6.51
C PHE A 251 7.69 -1.61 6.15
N ILE A 252 8.88 -1.45 5.56
CA ILE A 252 9.40 -0.14 5.14
C ILE A 252 8.50 0.46 4.05
N VAL A 253 8.14 -0.33 3.03
CA VAL A 253 7.24 0.12 1.96
C VAL A 253 5.90 0.56 2.54
N PHE A 254 5.32 -0.21 3.45
CA PHE A 254 4.07 0.13 4.12
C PHE A 254 4.16 1.37 4.99
N ALA A 255 5.24 1.53 5.74
CA ALA A 255 5.48 2.71 6.55
C ALA A 255 5.55 3.97 5.67
N LEU A 256 6.21 3.88 4.50
CA LEU A 256 6.26 4.96 3.52
C LEU A 256 4.88 5.29 2.93
N LEU A 257 4.13 4.28 2.50
CA LEU A 257 2.77 4.46 1.96
C LEU A 257 1.82 5.05 3.01
N ALA A 258 1.91 4.60 4.26
CA ALA A 258 1.14 5.14 5.37
C ALA A 258 1.53 6.58 5.70
N TYR A 259 2.82 6.92 5.61
CA TYR A 259 3.30 8.29 5.80
C TYR A 259 2.80 9.23 4.69
N LEU A 260 2.85 8.79 3.42
CA LEU A 260 2.36 9.55 2.26
C LEU A 260 0.83 9.69 2.26
N GLY A 261 0.11 8.67 2.74
CA GLY A 261 -1.35 8.69 2.87
C GLY A 261 -1.88 9.50 4.06
N ARG A 262 -1.02 9.97 4.96
CA ARG A 262 -1.42 10.81 6.10
C ARG A 262 -1.86 12.18 5.58
N HIS A 263 -3.13 12.52 5.80
CA HIS A 263 -3.63 13.86 5.55
C HIS A 263 -2.75 14.87 6.30
N ARG A 264 -2.04 15.71 5.56
CA ARG A 264 -1.45 16.92 6.13
C ARG A 264 -2.61 17.87 6.33
N ASP A 265 -3.04 18.03 7.58
CA ASP A 265 -3.93 19.14 7.94
C ASP A 265 -3.20 20.42 7.55
N ALA A 266 -3.61 21.05 6.45
CA ALA A 266 -3.04 22.32 6.04
C ALA A 266 -3.37 23.34 7.14
N PRO A 267 -2.42 24.20 7.54
CA PRO A 267 -2.73 25.27 8.49
C PRO A 267 -3.80 26.15 7.86
N MET A 268 -4.92 26.29 8.56
CA MET A 268 -5.98 27.23 8.22
C MET A 268 -5.40 28.65 8.22
N VAL A 269 -5.20 29.21 7.02
CA VAL A 269 -4.83 30.61 6.86
C VAL A 269 -6.13 31.41 6.94
N GLU A 270 -6.37 32.01 8.10
CA GLU A 270 -7.42 33.01 8.25
C GLU A 270 -7.03 34.24 7.42
N LEU A 271 -7.70 34.44 6.28
CA LEU A 271 -7.69 35.72 5.60
C LEU A 271 -8.49 36.70 6.46
N GLN A 272 -7.78 37.53 7.24
CA GLN A 272 -8.37 38.71 7.86
C GLN A 272 -8.75 39.68 6.73
N VAL A 273 -10.04 39.77 6.42
CA VAL A 273 -10.63 40.78 5.54
C VAL A 273 -11.10 41.96 6.37
#